data_AF-A0A5C3MXW1-F1
#
_entry.id   AF-A0A5C3MXW1-F1
#
_cell.length_a   1.000
_cell.length_b   1.000
_cell.length_c   1.000
_cell.angle_alpha   90.00
_cell.angle_beta   90.00
_cell.angle_gamma   90.00
#
_symmetry.space_group_name_H-M   'P 1'
#
loop_
_entity.id
_entity.type
_entity.pdbx_description
1 polymer ?
#
loop_
_entity_poly.entity_id
_entity_poly.type
_entity_poly.pdbx_seq_one_letter_code
_entity_poly.pdbx_strand_id
1 'polypeptide(L)'
;MHKDELELLFCLATSLKLLLGRSLDDASLTRSLELLREYLLKYREVYGEGAMKPNHHWVVHTPDQVCDFGPVYCFWLFLVERLNKTLKDYNMNNHSGGELEITLMRMFYREVHIRDMVSLYISGASCIVAHNL
;
A
#
# COMPACT_ATOMS: atom_id res chain seq x y z
N MET A 1 -1.96 21.74 -21.05
CA MET A 1 -1.91 20.27 -21.19
C MET A 1 -2.12 19.95 -22.66
N HIS A 2 -1.14 19.32 -23.29
CA HIS A 2 -1.22 18.92 -24.70
C HIS A 2 -2.32 17.86 -24.87
N LYS A 3 -2.94 17.74 -26.05
CA LYS A 3 -4.02 16.77 -26.28
C LYS A 3 -3.58 15.33 -25.99
N ASP A 4 -2.33 15.00 -26.28
CA ASP A 4 -1.77 13.66 -26.07
C ASP A 4 -1.53 13.34 -24.59
N GLU A 5 -1.28 14.36 -23.75
CA GLU A 5 -1.15 14.19 -22.30
C GLU A 5 -2.48 13.82 -21.64
N LEU A 6 -3.60 14.32 -22.19
CA LEU A 6 -4.95 13.97 -21.72
C LEU A 6 -5.22 12.48 -21.94
N GLU A 7 -4.95 11.97 -23.13
CA GLU A 7 -5.17 10.54 -23.44
C GLU A 7 -4.33 9.64 -22.54
N LEU A 8 -3.07 10.01 -22.33
CA LEU A 8 -2.14 9.32 -21.44
C LEU A 8 -2.68 9.28 -20.01
N LEU A 9 -3.16 10.41 -19.48
CA LEU A 9 -3.78 10.47 -18.16
C LEU A 9 -5.05 9.59 -18.08
N PHE A 10 -5.89 9.58 -19.12
CA PHE A 10 -7.11 8.77 -19.13
C PHE A 10 -6.82 7.28 -19.15
N CYS A 11 -5.85 6.81 -19.94
CA CYS A 11 -5.44 5.40 -19.95
C CYS A 11 -4.97 4.96 -18.56
N LEU A 12 -4.09 5.75 -17.93
CA LEU A 12 -3.57 5.45 -16.59
C LEU A 12 -4.66 5.52 -15.51
N ALA A 13 -5.46 6.58 -15.49
CA ALA A 13 -6.52 6.74 -14.50
C ALA A 13 -7.56 5.62 -14.60
N THR A 14 -7.91 5.21 -15.81
CA THR A 14 -8.87 4.13 -16.05
C THR A 14 -8.31 2.78 -15.63
N SER A 15 -7.04 2.49 -15.94
CA SER A 15 -6.40 1.24 -15.50
C SER A 15 -6.29 1.15 -13.98
N LEU A 16 -5.89 2.23 -13.32
CA LEU A 16 -5.83 2.31 -11.86
C LEU A 16 -7.22 2.15 -11.23
N LYS A 17 -8.26 2.74 -11.81
CA LYS A 17 -9.63 2.60 -11.30
C LYS A 17 -10.10 1.14 -11.35
N LEU A 18 -9.71 0.39 -12.39
CA LEU A 18 -10.01 -1.04 -12.47
C LEU A 18 -9.22 -1.82 -11.42
N LEU A 19 -7.89 -1.65 -11.37
CA LEU A 19 -6.99 -2.37 -10.45
C LEU A 19 -7.26 -2.09 -8.96
N LEU A 20 -7.70 -0.89 -8.64
CA LEU A 20 -8.02 -0.46 -7.27
C LEU A 20 -9.52 -0.61 -6.95
N GLY A 21 -10.28 -1.28 -7.82
CA GLY A 21 -11.69 -1.58 -7.61
C GLY A 21 -11.94 -2.41 -6.35
N ARG A 22 -13.15 -2.31 -5.78
CA ARG A 22 -13.57 -3.15 -4.64
C ARG A 22 -13.75 -4.62 -5.03
N SER A 23 -14.04 -4.87 -6.30
CA SER A 23 -14.20 -6.18 -6.90
C SER A 23 -13.40 -6.22 -8.19
N LEU A 24 -12.65 -7.29 -8.38
CA LEU A 24 -11.79 -7.51 -9.55
C LEU A 24 -12.22 -8.83 -10.18
N ASP A 25 -12.44 -8.81 -11.48
CA ASP A 25 -12.64 -10.00 -12.31
C ASP A 25 -11.57 -10.05 -13.41
N ASP A 26 -11.44 -11.21 -14.05
CA ASP A 26 -10.42 -11.43 -15.08
C ASP A 26 -10.56 -10.45 -16.25
N ALA A 27 -11.78 -10.04 -16.56
CA ALA A 27 -12.06 -9.03 -17.59
C ALA A 27 -11.48 -7.65 -17.20
N SER A 28 -11.67 -7.22 -15.95
CA SER A 28 -11.10 -5.98 -15.42
C SER A 28 -9.58 -6.03 -15.39
N LEU A 29 -8.99 -7.17 -15.00
CA LEU A 29 -7.54 -7.37 -15.00
C LEU A 29 -6.97 -7.26 -16.42
N THR A 30 -7.55 -7.99 -17.36
CA THR A 30 -7.16 -7.94 -18.78
C THR A 30 -7.26 -6.52 -19.33
N ARG A 31 -8.40 -5.85 -19.09
CA ARG A 31 -8.62 -4.49 -19.57
C ARG A 31 -7.65 -3.49 -18.95
N SER A 32 -7.34 -3.64 -17.67
CA SER A 32 -6.38 -2.77 -17.00
C SER A 32 -4.97 -2.90 -17.58
N LEU A 33 -4.56 -4.12 -17.93
CA LEU A 33 -3.26 -4.39 -18.54
C LEU A 33 -3.14 -3.78 -19.95
N GLU A 34 -4.20 -3.89 -20.76
CA GLU A 34 -4.25 -3.24 -22.07
C GLU A 34 -4.08 -1.73 -21.96
N LEU A 35 -4.82 -1.10 -21.04
CA LEU A 35 -4.76 0.34 -20.80
C LEU A 35 -3.39 0.78 -20.28
N LEU A 36 -2.76 -0.01 -19.40
CA LEU A 36 -1.39 0.25 -18.94
C LEU A 36 -0.39 0.16 -20.10
N ARG A 37 -0.49 -0.85 -20.97
CA ARG A 37 0.38 -0.97 -22.15
C ARG A 37 0.21 0.21 -23.10
N GLU A 38 -1.03 0.61 -23.38
CA GLU A 38 -1.32 1.80 -24.20
C GLU A 38 -0.73 3.07 -23.59
N TYR A 39 -0.93 3.27 -22.28
CA TYR A 39 -0.34 4.36 -21.52
C TYR A 39 1.19 4.40 -21.69
N LEU A 40 1.88 3.27 -21.51
CA LEU A 40 3.34 3.18 -21.58
C LEU A 40 3.90 3.44 -22.97
N LEU A 41 3.25 2.92 -24.01
CA LEU A 41 3.65 3.15 -25.39
C LEU A 41 3.51 4.63 -25.76
N LYS A 42 2.38 5.26 -25.40
CA LYS A 42 2.17 6.70 -25.59
C LYS A 42 3.13 7.54 -24.74
N TYR A 43 3.41 7.13 -23.51
CA TYR A 43 4.36 7.83 -22.64
C TYR A 43 5.75 7.89 -23.26
N ARG A 44 6.21 6.76 -23.80
CA ARG A 44 7.48 6.68 -24.54
C ARG A 44 7.49 7.58 -25.77
N GLU A 45 6.37 7.68 -26.50
CA GLU A 45 6.27 8.54 -27.68
C GLU A 45 6.29 10.04 -27.34
N VAL A 46 5.59 10.44 -26.28
CA VAL A 46 5.47 11.86 -25.88
C VAL A 46 6.73 12.36 -25.17
N TYR A 47 7.30 11.56 -24.27
CA TYR A 47 8.40 11.99 -23.39
C TYR A 47 9.76 11.36 -23.73
N GLY A 48 9.79 10.38 -24.64
CA GLY A 48 10.99 9.65 -25.01
C GLY A 48 11.35 8.52 -24.04
N GLU A 49 12.18 7.59 -24.51
CA GLU A 49 12.60 6.42 -23.73
C GLU A 49 13.40 6.81 -22.47
N GLY A 50 14.21 7.87 -22.52
CA GLY A 50 14.99 8.35 -21.36
C GLY A 50 14.15 8.86 -20.18
N ALA A 51 12.87 9.19 -20.42
CA ALA A 51 11.93 9.56 -19.37
C ALA A 51 11.35 8.34 -18.63
N MET A 52 11.38 7.16 -19.25
CA MET A 52 10.88 5.92 -18.66
C MET A 52 11.62 5.60 -17.36
N LYS A 53 10.90 4.99 -16.42
CA LYS A 53 11.41 4.60 -15.09
C LYS A 53 11.17 3.12 -14.87
N PRO A 54 11.95 2.44 -14.01
CA PRO A 54 11.69 1.05 -13.66
C PRO A 54 10.24 0.79 -13.22
N ASN A 55 9.60 1.73 -12.52
CA ASN A 55 8.20 1.61 -12.11
C ASN A 55 7.22 1.51 -13.30
N HIS A 56 7.55 2.11 -14.44
CA HIS A 56 6.79 1.96 -15.67
C HIS A 56 6.85 0.54 -16.22
N HIS A 57 7.97 -0.16 -16.03
CA HIS A 57 8.04 -1.59 -16.34
C HIS A 57 7.26 -2.40 -15.30
N TRP A 58 7.46 -2.13 -14.01
CA TRP A 58 6.84 -2.90 -12.93
C TRP A 58 5.30 -2.89 -12.93
N VAL A 59 4.68 -1.78 -13.33
CA VAL A 59 3.21 -1.65 -13.30
C VAL A 59 2.49 -2.68 -14.16
N VAL A 60 3.14 -3.24 -15.20
CA VAL A 60 2.51 -4.25 -16.07
C VAL A 60 2.38 -5.62 -15.39
N HIS A 61 3.09 -5.84 -14.28
CA HIS A 61 3.02 -7.06 -13.48
C HIS A 61 1.94 -6.98 -12.39
N THR A 62 1.31 -5.81 -12.18
CA THR A 62 0.28 -5.65 -11.15
C THR A 62 -0.92 -6.60 -11.31
N PRO A 63 -1.43 -6.92 -12.52
CA PRO A 63 -2.48 -7.92 -12.67
C PRO A 63 -2.08 -9.30 -12.14
N ASP A 64 -0.87 -9.77 -12.47
CA ASP A 64 -0.35 -11.06 -11.99
C ASP A 64 -0.19 -11.04 -10.46
N GLN A 65 0.34 -9.94 -9.91
CA GLN A 65 0.45 -9.74 -8.46
C GLN A 65 -0.92 -9.77 -7.77
N VAL A 66 -1.97 -9.25 -8.41
CA VAL A 66 -3.33 -9.31 -7.87
C VAL A 66 -3.86 -10.74 -7.84
N CYS A 67 -3.54 -11.55 -8.86
CA CYS A 67 -3.88 -12.97 -8.88
C CYS A 67 -3.14 -13.75 -7.78
N ASP A 68 -1.87 -13.44 -7.55
CA ASP A 68 -1.02 -14.17 -6.60
C ASP A 68 -1.25 -13.75 -5.14
N PHE A 69 -1.42 -12.45 -4.87
CA PHE A 69 -1.44 -11.88 -3.51
C PHE A 69 -2.81 -11.32 -3.09
N GLY A 70 -3.80 -11.38 -3.98
CA GLY A 70 -5.11 -10.75 -3.79
C GLY A 70 -5.13 -9.27 -4.18
N PRO A 71 -6.22 -8.54 -3.91
CA PRO A 71 -6.36 -7.13 -4.29
C PRO A 71 -5.17 -6.26 -3.83
N VAL A 72 -4.87 -5.19 -4.56
CA VAL A 72 -3.72 -4.29 -4.27
C VAL A 72 -3.65 -3.86 -2.80
N TYR A 73 -4.80 -3.65 -2.16
CA TYR A 73 -4.89 -3.28 -0.74
C TYR A 73 -4.29 -4.30 0.24
N CYS A 74 -4.18 -5.57 -0.16
CA CYS A 74 -3.61 -6.65 0.66
C CYS A 74 -2.08 -6.57 0.76
N PHE A 75 -1.41 -6.04 -0.27
CA PHE A 75 0.05 -6.03 -0.34
C PHE A 75 0.68 -4.63 -0.51
N TRP A 76 -0.13 -3.58 -0.68
CA TRP A 76 0.41 -2.21 -0.77
C TRP A 76 1.05 -1.73 0.54
N LEU A 77 1.99 -0.80 0.42
CA LEU A 77 2.79 -0.36 1.57
C LEU A 77 2.12 0.72 2.44
N PHE A 78 0.93 1.20 2.08
CA PHE A 78 0.29 2.32 2.80
C PHE A 78 0.10 2.03 4.30
N LEU A 79 -0.29 0.81 4.67
CA LEU A 79 -0.46 0.42 6.07
C LEU A 79 0.87 0.46 6.84
N VAL A 80 1.93 -0.10 6.26
CA VAL A 80 3.25 -0.15 6.91
C VAL A 80 3.91 1.23 6.93
N GLU A 81 3.71 2.08 5.92
CA GLU A 81 4.17 3.46 5.92
C GLU A 81 3.48 4.29 7.00
N ARG A 82 2.17 4.09 7.20
CA ARG A 82 1.43 4.72 8.29
C ARG A 82 1.95 4.26 9.64
N LEU A 83 2.23 2.96 9.79
CA LEU A 83 2.84 2.42 11.00
C LEU A 83 4.22 3.03 11.25
N ASN A 84 5.06 3.14 10.22
CA ASN A 84 6.37 3.79 10.32
C ASN A 84 6.26 5.23 10.81
N LYS A 85 5.22 5.97 10.39
CA LYS A 85 4.96 7.31 10.91
C LYS A 85 4.68 7.28 12.41
N THR A 86 3.79 6.40 12.88
CA THR A 86 3.49 6.25 14.31
C THR A 86 4.74 5.86 15.11
N LEU A 87 5.53 4.92 14.61
CA LEU A 87 6.75 4.46 15.27
C LEU A 87 7.81 5.57 15.38
N LYS A 88 7.89 6.48 14.40
CA LYS A 88 8.81 7.63 14.43
C LYS A 88 8.46 8.66 15.51
N ASP A 89 7.22 8.68 16.00
CA ASP A 89 6.80 9.59 17.06
C ASP A 89 7.23 9.10 18.46
N TYR A 90 7.74 7.86 18.57
CA TYR A 90 8.25 7.33 19.84
C TYR A 90 9.56 7.99 20.23
N ASN A 91 9.68 8.32 21.51
CA ASN A 91 10.95 8.77 22.05
C ASN A 91 11.92 7.58 22.15
N MET A 92 12.93 7.59 21.28
CA MET A 92 13.94 6.54 21.19
C MET A 92 15.11 6.74 22.15
N ASN A 93 15.17 7.82 22.93
CA ASN A 93 16.27 8.16 23.86
C ASN A 93 17.68 7.96 23.24
N ASN A 94 17.82 8.20 21.94
CA ASN A 94 19.06 7.98 21.18
C ASN A 94 19.58 6.53 21.18
N HIS A 95 18.71 5.54 21.41
CA HIS A 95 19.04 4.12 21.30
C HIS A 95 19.55 3.81 19.87
N SER A 96 20.70 3.14 19.80
CA SER A 96 21.39 2.76 18.56
C SER A 96 22.00 1.36 18.70
N GLY A 97 22.67 0.84 17.67
CA GLY A 97 23.35 -0.46 17.76
C GLY A 97 22.43 -1.70 17.73
N GLY A 98 21.26 -1.60 17.08
CA GLY A 98 20.30 -2.71 16.95
C GLY A 98 19.27 -2.84 18.09
N GLU A 99 19.26 -1.88 19.04
CA GLU A 99 18.24 -1.81 20.10
C GLU A 99 16.98 -1.03 19.69
N LEU A 100 17.04 -0.36 18.53
CA LEU A 100 15.98 0.52 18.04
C LEU A 100 14.70 -0.27 17.78
N GLU A 101 14.81 -1.39 17.06
CA GLU A 101 13.72 -2.26 16.65
C GLU A 101 13.00 -2.85 17.87
N ILE A 102 13.78 -3.31 18.86
CA ILE A 102 13.24 -3.86 20.11
C ILE A 102 12.50 -2.76 20.91
N THR A 103 13.06 -1.56 20.95
CA THR A 103 12.46 -0.41 21.65
C THR A 103 11.15 -0.01 20.99
N LEU A 104 11.13 0.14 19.66
CA LEU A 104 9.92 0.42 18.88
C LEU A 104 8.83 -0.62 19.12
N MET A 105 9.21 -1.90 19.09
CA MET A 105 8.27 -3.01 19.27
C MET A 105 7.66 -3.01 20.68
N ARG A 106 8.47 -2.80 21.72
CA ARG A 106 7.99 -2.70 23.11
C ARG A 106 7.03 -1.53 23.30
N MET A 107 7.35 -0.37 22.73
CA MET A 107 6.50 0.82 22.81
C MET A 107 5.16 0.59 22.10
N PHE A 108 5.21 0.01 20.89
CA PHE A 108 4.01 -0.34 20.14
C PHE A 108 3.09 -1.30 20.90
N TYR A 109 3.63 -2.40 21.43
CA TYR A 109 2.83 -3.35 22.22
C TYR A 109 2.22 -2.71 23.46
N ARG A 110 2.96 -1.84 24.15
CA ARG A 110 2.45 -1.12 25.31
C ARG A 110 1.27 -0.21 24.94
N GLU A 111 1.37 0.52 23.83
CA GLU A 111 0.28 1.39 23.37
C GLU A 111 -0.97 0.60 22.95
N VAL A 112 -0.79 -0.50 22.21
CA VAL A 112 -1.89 -1.40 21.84
C VAL A 112 -2.58 -1.95 23.09
N HIS A 113 -1.80 -2.46 24.06
CA HIS A 113 -2.34 -3.00 25.31
C HIS A 113 -3.13 -1.96 26.11
N ILE A 114 -2.62 -0.73 26.25
CA ILE A 114 -3.33 0.36 26.94
C ILE A 114 -4.63 0.70 26.20
N ARG A 115 -4.59 0.80 24.87
CA ARG A 115 -5.79 1.09 24.06
C ARG A 115 -6.86 0.01 24.23
N ASP A 116 -6.45 -1.26 24.24
CA ASP A 116 -7.34 -2.39 24.41
C ASP A 116 -7.97 -2.40 25.81
N MET A 117 -7.19 -2.16 26.86
CA MET A 117 -7.70 -2.02 28.23
C MET A 117 -8.75 -0.90 28.33
N VAL A 118 -8.47 0.27 27.74
CA VAL A 118 -9.41 1.41 27.73
C VAL A 118 -10.68 1.06 26.95
N SER A 119 -10.55 0.40 25.79
CA SER A 119 -11.69 -0.03 24.98
C SER A 119 -12.58 -1.04 25.73
N LEU A 120 -11.98 -2.00 26.44
CA LEU A 120 -12.69 -2.98 27.27
C LEU A 120 -13.43 -2.29 28.41
N TYR A 121 -12.78 -1.36 29.11
CA TYR A 121 -13.38 -0.59 30.18
C TYR A 121 -14.59 0.23 29.69
N ILE A 122 -14.45 0.94 28.55
CA ILE A 122 -15.53 1.77 27.98
C ILE A 122 -16.70 0.92 27.47
N SER A 123 -16.42 -0.25 26.90
CA SER A 123 -17.47 -1.15 26.38
C SER A 123 -18.24 -1.93 27.45
N GLY A 124 -17.85 -1.81 28.74
CA GLY A 124 -18.49 -2.51 29.84
C GLY A 124 -18.30 -4.04 29.80
N ALA A 125 -17.39 -4.54 28.95
CA ALA A 125 -17.10 -5.95 28.83
C ALA A 125 -16.05 -6.37 29.88
N SER A 126 -16.47 -7.19 30.84
CA SER A 126 -15.56 -7.87 31.76
C SER A 126 -14.69 -8.85 30.98
N CYS A 127 -13.41 -8.54 30.75
CA CYS A 127 -12.51 -9.45 30.05
C CYS A 127 -12.00 -10.54 31.02
N ILE A 128 -12.36 -11.80 30.74
CA ILE A 128 -11.61 -12.97 31.20
C ILE A 128 -10.32 -13.00 30.38
N VAL A 129 -9.21 -12.60 30.99
CA VAL A 129 -7.89 -12.66 30.39
C VAL A 129 -7.44 -14.13 30.37
N ALA A 130 -7.70 -14.83 29.25
CA ALA A 130 -7.03 -16.09 28.95
C ALA A 130 -5.66 -15.77 28.33
N HIS A 131 -4.67 -15.51 29.18
CA HIS A 131 -3.26 -15.55 28.77
C HIS A 131 -2.82 -17.01 28.69
N ASN A 132 -2.53 -17.50 27.48
CA ASN A 132 -1.59 -18.59 27.23
C ASN A 132 -1.12 -18.54 25.77
N LEU A 133 0.02 -17.88 25.58
CA LEU A 133 1.08 -18.26 24.63
C LEU A 133 2.41 -18.05 25.37
#